data_AF-A0A7C2XLE4-F1
#
_entry.id   AF-A0A7C2XLE4-F1
#
_cell.length_a   1.000
_cell.length_b   1.000
_cell.length_c   1.000
_cell.angle_alpha   90.00
_cell.angle_beta   90.00
_cell.angle_gamma   90.00
#
_symmetry.space_group_name_H-M   'P 1'
#
loop_
_entity.id
_entity.type
_entity.pdbx_description
1 polymer ?
#
loop_
_entity_poly.entity_id
_entity_poly.type
_entity_poly.pdbx_seq_one_letter_code
_entity_poly.pdbx_strand_id
1 'polypeptide(L)' 'MNDFRDALTQTPNGTIIAIDVSPSSKREIFPDGYNEWRHSITCSIRAPPVEGKANKAVI' A
#
# COMPACT_ATOMS: atom_id res chain seq x y z
N MET A 1 -16.62 -1.38 -12.03
CA MET A 1 -16.71 -1.50 -10.56
C MET A 1 -15.28 -1.74 -10.13
N ASN A 2 -14.60 -0.69 -9.65
CA ASN A 2 -13.23 -0.84 -9.20
C ASN A 2 -13.26 -1.69 -7.93
N ASP A 3 -12.66 -2.87 -8.03
CA ASP A 3 -12.60 -3.84 -6.96
C ASP A 3 -11.15 -3.88 -6.46
N PHE A 4 -10.95 -3.96 -5.14
CA PHE A 4 -9.61 -4.06 -4.56
C PHE A 4 -8.83 -5.27 -5.10
N ARG A 5 -9.53 -6.23 -5.70
CA ARG A 5 -8.96 -7.37 -6.43
C ARG A 5 -8.00 -6.97 -7.54
N ASP A 6 -8.16 -5.80 -8.15
CA ASP A 6 -7.23 -5.32 -9.19
C ASP A 6 -5.85 -4.97 -8.61
N ALA A 7 -5.73 -4.80 -7.29
CA ALA A 7 -4.44 -4.69 -6.59
C ALA A 7 -3.80 -6.04 -6.25
N LEU A 8 -4.47 -7.16 -6.55
CA LEU A 8 -4.02 -8.51 -6.20
C LEU A 8 -3.61 -9.27 -7.46
N THR A 9 -2.34 -9.65 -7.53
CA THR A 9 -1.84 -10.53 -8.58
C THR A 9 -1.52 -11.89 -7.98
N GLN A 10 -2.28 -12.92 -8.38
CA GLN A 10 -1.99 -14.29 -7.98
C GLN A 10 -0.74 -14.80 -8.70
N THR A 11 0.10 -15.52 -7.96
CA THR A 11 1.28 -16.21 -8.46
C THR A 11 1.29 -17.64 -7.94
N PRO A 12 2.03 -18.56 -8.57
CA PRO A 12 2.14 -19.94 -8.08
C PRO A 12 2.63 -20.06 -6.63
N ASN A 13 3.38 -19.07 -6.15
CA ASN A 13 4.03 -19.08 -4.84
C ASN A 13 3.33 -18.17 -3.80
N GLY A 14 2.19 -17.58 -4.14
CA GLY A 14 1.47 -16.66 -3.26
C GLY A 14 0.76 -15.53 -4.01
N THR A 15 0.42 -14.46 -3.31
CA THR A 15 -0.26 -13.30 -3.88
C THR A 15 0.61 -12.06 -3.74
N ILE A 16 0.84 -11.36 -4.85
CA ILE A 16 1.46 -10.04 -4.85
C ILE A 16 0.35 -9.02 -4.61
N ILE A 17 0.55 -8.14 -3.63
CA ILE A 17 -0.37 -7.05 -3.30
C ILE A 17 0.29 -5.73 -3.68
N ALA A 18 -0.37 -4.95 -4.53
CA ALA A 18 0.06 -3.60 -4.87
C ALA A 18 -0.30 -2.64 -3.73
N ILE A 19 0.71 -2.04 -3.10
CA ILE A 19 0.56 -1.10 -1.98
C ILE A 19 1.02 0.29 -2.41
N ASP A 20 0.18 1.30 -2.19
CA ASP A 20 0.53 2.72 -2.36
C ASP A 20 0.81 3.33 -0.99
N VAL A 21 2.09 3.61 -0.73
CA VAL A 21 2.53 4.11 0.58
C VAL A 21 2.39 5.62 0.64
N SER A 22 1.62 6.11 1.60
CA SER A 22 1.47 7.52 1.95
C SER A 22 2.30 7.85 3.19
N PRO A 23 3.54 8.35 3.02
CA PRO A 23 4.46 8.63 4.12
C PRO A 23 4.11 9.93 4.86
N SER A 24 4.66 10.11 6.06
CA SER A 24 4.42 11.29 6.91
C SER A 24 2.94 11.55 7.23
N SER A 25 2.11 10.50 7.24
CA SER A 25 0.72 10.60 7.64
C SER A 25 0.62 10.86 9.14
N LYS A 26 -0.44 11.56 9.56
CA LYS A 26 -0.74 11.73 11.01
C LYS A 26 -1.19 10.42 11.65
N ARG A 27 -1.63 9.46 10.83
CA ARG A 27 -2.19 8.16 11.22
C ARG A 27 -1.32 7.05 10.68
N GLU A 28 -1.40 5.90 11.32
CA GLU A 28 -0.76 4.67 10.89
C GLU A 28 -1.86 3.64 10.72
N ILE A 29 -2.27 3.40 9.48
CA ILE A 29 -3.47 2.63 9.15
C ILE A 29 -3.29 1.91 7.83
N PHE A 30 -3.65 0.62 7.84
CA PHE A 30 -3.72 -0.23 6.68
C PHE A 30 -4.93 -1.16 6.81
N PRO A 31 -5.80 -1.24 5.80
CA PRO A 31 -5.85 -0.41 4.59
C PRO A 31 -6.41 1.00 4.86
N ASP A 32 -5.87 2.02 4.18
CA ASP A 32 -6.34 3.43 4.24
C ASP A 32 -7.24 3.81 3.05
N GLY A 33 -7.44 2.89 2.11
CA GLY A 33 -8.27 3.09 0.92
C GLY A 33 -7.76 2.30 -0.28
N TYR A 34 -8.31 2.64 -1.45
CA TYR A 34 -7.90 2.07 -2.73
C TYR A 34 -7.67 3.21 -3.74
N ASN A 35 -6.50 3.21 -4.36
CA ASN A 35 -6.15 4.15 -5.41
C ASN A 35 -6.64 3.62 -6.75
N GLU A 36 -7.77 4.13 -7.22
CA GLU A 36 -8.42 3.71 -8.47
C GLU A 36 -7.57 3.94 -9.72
N TRP A 37 -6.64 4.91 -9.69
CA TRP A 37 -5.78 5.19 -10.84
C TRP A 37 -4.57 4.26 -10.90
N ARG A 38 -4.05 3.88 -9.73
CA ARG A 38 -2.87 3.00 -9.61
C ARG A 38 -3.22 1.53 -9.42
N HIS A 39 -4.50 1.23 -9.23
CA HIS A 39 -5.03 -0.08 -8.84
C HIS A 39 -4.28 -0.66 -7.64
N SER A 40 -4.15 0.11 -6.56
CA SER A 40 -3.36 -0.27 -5.39
C SER A 40 -4.04 0.08 -4.07
N ILE A 41 -3.76 -0.70 -3.03
CA ILE A 41 -4.27 -0.45 -1.68
C ILE A 41 -3.42 0.62 -1.02
N THR A 42 -4.04 1.68 -0.54
CA THR A 42 -3.34 2.78 0.11
C THR A 42 -2.97 2.40 1.55
N CYS A 43 -1.75 2.73 1.97
CA CYS A 43 -1.23 2.53 3.32
C CYS A 43 -0.71 3.85 3.87
N SER A 44 -1.30 4.33 4.96
CA SER A 44 -0.84 5.54 5.66
C SER A 44 0.15 5.15 6.74
N ILE A 45 1.34 5.74 6.70
CA ILE A 45 2.38 5.49 7.69
C ILE A 45 2.93 6.81 8.25
N ARG A 46 3.34 6.79 9.51
CA ARG A 46 3.96 7.95 10.16
C ARG A 46 5.41 8.17 9.74
N ALA A 47 6.09 7.10 9.34
CA ALA A 47 7.49 7.17 8.97
C ALA A 47 7.72 8.15 7.80
N PRO A 48 8.78 8.97 7.86
CA PRO A 48 9.09 9.90 6.78
C PRO A 48 9.63 9.14 5.55
N PRO A 49 9.54 9.72 4.34
CA PRO A 49 10.06 9.14 3.10
C PRO A 49 11.58 9.31 2.97
N VAL A 50 12.31 9.09 4.07
CA VAL A 50 13.77 9.25 4.14
C VAL A 50 14.41 7.87 4.17
N GLU A 51 15.37 7.62 3.29
CA GLU A 51 16.15 6.36 3.24
C GLU A 51 15.29 5.08 3.19
N GLY A 52 14.10 5.15 2.58
CA GLY A 52 13.18 4.01 2.52
C GLY A 52 12.61 3.58 3.88
N LYS A 53 12.71 4.40 4.93
CA LYS A 53 12.08 4.16 6.25
C LYS A 53 10.58 3.91 6.12
N ALA A 54 9.95 4.65 5.21
CA ALA A 54 8.57 4.45 4.83
C ALA A 54 8.27 3.00 4.39
N ASN A 55 9.06 2.50 3.44
CA ASN A 55 8.89 1.15 2.89
C ASN A 55 9.20 0.07 3.93
N LYS A 56 10.21 0.31 4.80
CA LYS A 56 10.56 -0.59 5.90
C LYS A 56 9.50 -0.67 6.99
N ALA A 57 8.61 0.32 7.12
CA ALA A 57 7.51 0.24 8.08
C ALA A 57 6.36 -0.66 7.59
N VAL A 58 6.34 -0.98 6.29
CA VAL A 58 5.34 -1.86 5.66
C VAL A 58 5.75 -3.34 5.74
N ILE A 59 7.04 -3.65 5.90
CA ILE A 59 7.60 -5.02 5.92
C ILE A 59 8.23 -5.39 7.27
#